data_AF-A0A7V9E2I0-F1
#
_entry.id   AF-A0A7V9E2I0-F1
#
_cell.length_a   1.000
_cell.length_b   1.000
_cell.length_c   1.000
_cell.angle_alpha   90.00
_cell.angle_beta   90.00
_cell.angle_gamma   90.00
#
_symmetry.space_group_name_H-M   'P 1'
#
loop_
_entity.id
_entity.type
_entity.pdbx_description
1 polymer ?
#
loop_
_entity_poly.entity_id
_entity_poly.type
_entity_poly.pdbx_seq_one_letter_code
_entity_poly.pdbx_strand_id
1 'polypeptide(L)'
;MKLEREGEGADEQATVRAARERTELIAATRGEPLSIGNEFSEIRVRRVETRNGARLLIESPRSGQWVALCPLELEALTWQNTATFSAMIGNPFGPLVAEEDDAGDQGCGTEEST
;
A
#
# COMPACT_ATOMS: atom_id res chain seq x y z
N MET A 1 -17.59 27.65 -13.60
CA MET A 1 -18.16 26.28 -13.64
C MET A 1 -17.17 25.40 -12.90
N LYS A 2 -17.47 25.01 -11.65
CA LYS A 2 -16.58 24.14 -10.86
C LYS A 2 -16.71 22.72 -11.40
N LEU A 3 -15.63 22.19 -11.95
CA LEU A 3 -15.53 20.78 -12.29
C LEU A 3 -15.23 20.04 -10.99
N GLU A 4 -16.28 19.58 -10.31
CA GLU A 4 -16.10 18.58 -9.25
C GLU A 4 -15.62 17.29 -9.95
N ARG A 5 -14.39 16.86 -9.65
CA ARG A 5 -13.88 15.58 -10.15
C ARG A 5 -14.71 14.47 -9.51
N GLU A 6 -15.22 13.57 -10.34
CA GLU A 6 -15.88 12.34 -9.93
C GLU A 6 -14.89 11.49 -9.12
N GLY A 7 -14.87 11.69 -7.80
CA GLY A 7 -13.86 11.10 -6.89
C GLY A 7 -13.65 11.88 -5.60
N GLU A 8 -13.81 13.21 -5.60
CA GLU A 8 -13.52 14.07 -4.43
C GLU A 8 -14.33 13.65 -3.17
N GLY A 9 -15.64 13.40 -3.34
CA GLY A 9 -16.48 12.94 -2.23
C GLY A 9 -16.25 11.49 -1.81
N ALA A 10 -15.62 10.67 -2.66
CA ALA A 10 -15.24 9.29 -2.32
C ALA A 10 -13.95 9.27 -1.49
N ASP A 11 -12.99 10.15 -1.80
CA ASP A 11 -11.74 10.31 -1.07
C ASP A 11 -11.97 10.81 0.36
N GLU A 12 -12.91 11.75 0.55
CA GLU A 12 -13.30 12.23 1.88
C GLU A 12 -13.92 11.10 2.72
N GLN A 13 -14.88 10.36 2.16
CA GLN A 13 -15.53 9.25 2.86
C GLN A 13 -14.54 8.11 3.15
N ALA A 14 -13.65 7.79 2.22
CA ALA A 14 -12.59 6.81 2.41
C ALA A 14 -11.67 7.22 3.56
N THR A 15 -11.28 8.50 3.61
CA THR A 15 -10.47 9.06 4.70
C THR A 15 -11.16 8.92 6.06
N VAL A 16 -12.44 9.28 6.16
CA VAL A 16 -13.21 9.15 7.41
C VAL A 16 -13.33 7.69 7.84
N ARG A 17 -13.62 6.78 6.90
CA ARG A 17 -13.70 5.33 7.18
C ARG A 17 -12.36 4.79 7.66
N ALA A 18 -11.27 5.13 6.99
CA ALA A 18 -9.92 4.72 7.35
C ALA A 18 -9.53 5.24 8.75
N ALA A 19 -9.84 6.49 9.08
CA ALA A 19 -9.57 7.06 10.40
C ALA A 19 -10.34 6.35 11.52
N ARG A 20 -11.61 6.01 11.26
CA ARG A 20 -12.44 5.23 12.19
C ARG A 20 -11.89 3.82 12.38
N GLU A 21 -11.61 3.12 11.28
CA GLU A 21 -11.03 1.77 11.33
C GLU A 21 -9.72 1.76 12.12
N ARG A 22 -8.83 2.71 11.87
CA ARG A 22 -7.59 2.87 12.63
C ARG A 22 -7.84 2.99 14.13
N THR A 23 -8.82 3.81 14.51
CA THR A 23 -9.17 4.02 15.92
C THR A 23 -9.67 2.72 16.57
N GLU A 24 -10.52 1.98 15.86
CA GLU A 24 -11.03 0.67 16.31
C GLU A 24 -9.89 -0.35 16.46
N LEU A 25 -8.94 -0.40 15.52
CA LEU A 25 -7.77 -1.28 15.58
C LEU A 25 -6.84 -0.93 16.76
N ILE A 26 -6.58 0.35 17.00
CA ILE A 26 -5.76 0.79 18.13
C ILE A 26 -6.41 0.39 19.46
N ALA A 27 -7.73 0.57 19.58
CA ALA A 27 -8.48 0.16 20.77
C ALA A 27 -8.43 -1.37 21.00
N ALA A 28 -8.29 -2.15 19.92
CA ALA A 28 -8.19 -3.60 19.95
C ALA A 28 -6.76 -4.15 20.19
N THR A 29 -5.80 -3.28 20.52
CA THR A 29 -4.40 -3.70 20.77
C THR A 29 -4.30 -4.72 21.91
N ARG A 30 -3.38 -5.68 21.76
CA ARG A 30 -2.98 -6.65 22.78
C ARG A 30 -1.49 -6.58 23.04
N GLY A 31 -1.14 -6.42 24.32
CA GLY A 31 0.25 -6.29 24.76
C GLY A 31 0.82 -4.91 24.48
N GLU A 32 2.14 -4.82 24.62
CA GLU A 32 2.88 -3.58 24.43
C GLU A 32 3.23 -3.36 22.94
N PRO A 33 3.10 -2.13 22.42
CA PRO A 33 3.58 -1.79 21.09
C PRO A 33 5.10 -1.94 20.97
N LEU A 34 5.56 -2.49 19.85
CA LEU A 34 6.97 -2.52 19.49
C LEU A 34 7.32 -1.29 18.66
N SER A 35 8.23 -0.44 19.14
CA SER A 35 8.82 0.62 18.32
C SER A 35 10.04 0.09 17.58
N ILE A 36 10.08 0.29 16.27
CA ILE A 36 11.23 -0.04 15.40
C ILE A 36 11.62 1.24 14.69
N GLY A 37 12.89 1.63 14.79
CA GLY A 37 13.35 2.86 14.15
C GLY A 37 14.82 2.85 13.82
N ASN A 38 15.18 3.78 12.94
CA ASN A 38 16.54 4.14 12.55
C ASN A 38 16.67 5.67 12.50
N GLU A 39 17.78 6.17 11.97
CA GLU A 39 18.08 7.60 11.87
C GLU A 39 17.15 8.38 10.92
N PHE A 40 16.37 7.69 10.08
CA PHE A 40 15.48 8.29 9.09
C PHE A 40 14.00 8.07 9.38
N SER A 41 13.65 7.08 10.21
CA SER A 41 12.28 6.59 10.33
C SER A 41 12.02 5.89 11.66
N GLU A 42 10.79 6.02 12.15
CA GLU A 42 10.26 5.24 13.27
C GLU A 42 8.90 4.67 12.83
N ILE A 43 8.66 3.41 13.16
CA ILE A 43 7.37 2.75 13.04
C ILE A 43 6.97 2.14 14.39
N ARG A 44 5.66 2.00 14.60
CA ARG A 44 5.09 1.25 15.73
C ARG A 44 4.32 0.07 15.21
N VAL A 45 4.60 -1.09 15.79
CA VAL A 45 3.95 -2.36 15.46
C VAL A 45 3.11 -2.79 16.66
N ARG A 46 1.83 -3.06 16.43
CA ARG A 46 0.88 -3.53 17.44
C ARG A 46 0.22 -4.81 16.97
N ARG A 47 0.13 -5.80 17.86
CA ARG A 47 -0.81 -6.91 17.67
C ARG A 47 -2.20 -6.43 18.04
N VAL A 48 -3.16 -6.61 17.14
CA VAL A 48 -4.57 -6.24 17.35
C VAL A 48 -5.46 -7.46 17.15
N GLU A 49 -6.49 -7.61 17.98
CA GLU A 49 -7.45 -8.71 17.86
C GLU A 49 -8.73 -8.21 17.23
N THR A 50 -9.03 -8.69 16.02
CA THR A 50 -10.26 -8.35 15.30
C THR A 50 -11.25 -9.52 15.36
N ARG A 51 -12.50 -9.28 14.96
CA ARG A 51 -13.50 -10.35 14.77
C ARG A 51 -13.05 -11.44 13.77
N ASN A 52 -12.16 -11.09 12.85
CA ASN A 52 -11.65 -11.95 11.79
C ASN A 52 -10.27 -12.56 12.16
N GLY A 53 -9.85 -12.46 13.42
CA GLY A 53 -8.56 -12.95 13.91
C GLY A 53 -7.54 -11.84 14.16
N ALA A 54 -6.32 -12.26 14.51
CA ALA A 54 -5.23 -11.37 14.84
C ALA A 54 -4.66 -10.67 13.60
N ARG A 55 -4.25 -9.41 13.77
CA ARG A 55 -3.53 -8.63 12.76
C ARG A 55 -2.34 -7.91 13.38
N LEU A 56 -1.38 -7.52 12.54
CA LEU A 56 -0.35 -6.55 12.88
C LEU A 56 -0.73 -5.19 12.32
N LEU A 57 -1.01 -4.23 13.20
CA LEU A 57 -1.12 -2.83 12.86
C LEU A 57 0.29 -2.22 12.86
N ILE A 58 0.75 -1.78 11.69
CA ILE A 58 2.01 -1.09 11.49
C ILE A 58 1.69 0.37 11.17
N GLU A 59 2.25 1.31 11.92
CA GLU A 59 2.06 2.74 11.67
C GLU A 59 3.39 3.51 11.66
N SER A 60 3.46 4.55 10.84
CA SER A 60 4.51 5.56 10.94
C SER A 60 3.96 6.80 11.65
N PRO A 61 4.43 7.13 12.86
CA PRO A 61 4.00 8.33 13.57
C PRO A 61 4.29 9.62 12.79
N ARG A 62 5.34 9.63 11.97
CA ARG A 62 5.80 10.81 11.22
C ARG A 62 4.89 11.13 10.02
N SER A 63 4.51 10.12 9.24
CA SER A 63 3.67 10.32 8.04
C SER A 63 2.19 10.09 8.28
N GLY A 64 1.80 9.51 9.42
CA GLY A 64 0.42 9.10 9.72
C GLY A 64 -0.06 7.90 8.90
N GLN A 65 0.79 7.36 8.01
CA GLN A 65 0.48 6.17 7.23
C GLN A 65 0.40 4.94 8.12
N TRP A 66 -0.48 4.02 7.77
CA TRP A 66 -0.69 2.79 8.52
C TRP A 66 -1.21 1.67 7.63
N VAL A 67 -0.98 0.43 8.05
CA VAL A 67 -1.49 -0.79 7.41
C VAL A 67 -1.78 -1.84 8.48
N ALA A 68 -2.81 -2.67 8.25
CA ALA A 68 -3.19 -3.74 9.15
C ALA A 68 -3.16 -5.10 8.44
N LEU A 69 -2.08 -5.85 8.64
CA LEU A 69 -1.82 -7.12 7.93
C LEU A 69 -2.27 -8.32 8.76
N CYS A 70 -3.03 -9.22 8.15
CA CYS A 70 -3.26 -10.56 8.69
C CYS A 70 -2.04 -11.46 8.48
N PRO A 71 -1.98 -12.65 9.11
CA PRO A 71 -0.83 -13.55 9.00
C PRO A 71 -0.48 -13.94 7.56
N LEU A 72 -1.49 -14.18 6.71
CA LEU A 72 -1.27 -14.57 5.31
C LEU A 72 -0.70 -13.41 4.47
N GLU A 73 -1.19 -12.19 4.69
CA GLU A 73 -0.65 -11.00 4.01
C GLU A 73 0.81 -10.76 4.41
N LEU A 74 1.15 -10.99 5.69
CA LEU A 74 2.52 -10.89 6.17
C LEU A 74 3.42 -11.99 5.58
N GLU A 75 2.91 -13.23 5.50
CA GLU A 75 3.62 -14.35 4.87
C GLU A 75 3.89 -14.06 3.39
N ALA A 76 2.92 -13.52 2.66
CA ALA A 76 3.09 -13.16 1.24
C ALA A 76 4.21 -12.13 1.02
N LEU A 77 4.46 -11.23 1.97
CA LEU A 77 5.62 -10.32 1.93
C LEU A 77 6.94 -11.08 2.02
N THR A 78 7.01 -12.16 2.80
CA THR A 78 8.24 -12.96 2.95
C THR A 78 8.62 -13.74 1.69
N TRP A 79 7.68 -13.92 0.76
CA TRP A 79 7.93 -14.57 -0.53
C TRP A 79 8.47 -13.61 -1.59
N GLN A 80 8.48 -12.30 -1.32
CA GLN A 80 9.01 -11.32 -2.26
C GLN A 80 10.54 -11.34 -2.29
N ASN A 81 11.11 -11.18 -3.47
CA ASN A 81 12.55 -11.07 -3.63
C ASN A 81 13.03 -9.64 -3.32
N THR A 82 14.34 -9.47 -3.19
CA THR A 82 14.96 -8.16 -2.91
C THR A 82 14.66 -7.12 -3.98
N ALA A 83 14.58 -7.51 -5.26
CA ALA A 83 14.29 -6.59 -6.36
C ALA A 83 12.87 -5.99 -6.24
N THR A 84 11.88 -6.78 -5.84
CA THR A 84 10.52 -6.29 -5.57
C THR A 84 10.52 -5.25 -4.46
N PHE A 85 11.21 -5.51 -3.34
CA PHE A 85 11.30 -4.53 -2.26
C PHE A 85 12.04 -3.26 -2.67
N SER A 86 13.12 -3.37 -3.44
CA SER A 86 13.84 -2.21 -3.96
C SER A 86 12.96 -1.35 -4.87
N ALA A 87 12.12 -1.97 -5.70
CA ALA A 87 11.15 -1.24 -6.52
C ALA A 87 10.10 -0.50 -5.68
N MET A 88 9.54 -1.15 -4.65
CA MET A 88 8.59 -0.53 -3.71
C MET A 88 9.21 0.67 -2.97
N ILE A 89 10.46 0.57 -2.53
CA ILE A 89 11.14 1.65 -1.80
C ILE A 89 11.55 2.79 -2.76
N GLY A 90 11.99 2.46 -3.97
CA GLY A 90 12.38 3.44 -4.99
C GLY A 90 11.20 4.22 -5.57
N ASN A 91 10.02 3.61 -5.62
CA ASN A 91 8.79 4.20 -6.15
C ASN A 91 7.60 3.98 -5.21
N PRO A 92 7.57 4.64 -4.03
CA PRO A 92 6.65 4.31 -2.94
C PRO A 92 5.16 4.53 -3.23
N PHE A 93 4.84 5.30 -4.27
CA PHE A 93 3.46 5.62 -4.65
C PHE A 93 3.16 5.36 -6.13
N GLY A 94 4.11 4.76 -6.86
CA GLY A 94 3.92 4.47 -8.27
C GLY A 94 3.72 2.98 -8.53
N PRO A 95 3.29 2.63 -9.74
CA PRO A 95 3.04 1.25 -10.11
C PRO A 95 4.34 0.43 -10.10
N LEU A 96 4.24 -0.82 -9.63
CA LEU A 96 5.35 -1.79 -9.64
C LEU A 96 5.50 -2.52 -10.97
N VAL A 97 4.45 -2.50 -11.78
CA VAL A 97 4.41 -3.07 -13.11
C VAL A 97 4.35 -1.90 -14.08
N ALA A 98 5.25 -1.88 -15.07
CA ALA A 98 5.11 -0.93 -16.16
C ALA A 98 3.81 -1.26 -16.90
N GLU A 99 3.01 -0.24 -17.22
CA GLU A 99 1.96 -0.43 -18.21
C GLU A 99 2.70 -0.80 -19.51
N GLU A 100 2.53 -2.04 -19.98
CA GLU A 100 2.95 -2.39 -21.33
C GLU A 100 2.06 -1.54 -22.23
N ASP A 101 2.60 -0.41 -22.71
CA ASP A 101 1.99 0.32 -23.81
C ASP A 101 1.71 -0.71 -24.90
N ASP A 102 0.44 -0.94 -25.22
CA ASP A 102 -0.01 -1.75 -26.36
C ASP A 102 0.78 -1.26 -27.57
N ALA A 103 1.89 -1.96 -27.86
CA ALA A 103 2.71 -1.71 -29.01
C ALA A 103 1.85 -2.15 -30.19
N GLY A 104 1.06 -1.19 -30.69
CA GLY A 104 0.24 -1.35 -31.85
C GLY A 104 1.06 -2.06 -32.92
N ASP A 105 0.57 -3.23 -33.30
CA ASP A 105 0.95 -4.00 -34.46
C ASP A 105 1.16 -3.05 -35.65
N GLN A 106 2.38 -2.54 -35.79
CA GLN A 106 2.81 -1.88 -37.01
C GLN A 106 3.06 -3.01 -37.98
N GLY A 107 1.99 -3.32 -38.73
CA GLY A 107 1.99 -4.31 -39.78
C GLY A 107 3.29 -4.27 -40.57
N CYS A 108 3.91 -5.44 -40.67
CA CYS A 108 5.03 -5.69 -41.55
C CYS A 108 4.58 -5.42 -43.00
N GLY A 109 4.76 -4.17 -43.45
CA GLY A 109 4.62 -3.76 -44.84
C GLY A 109 5.74 -4.40 -45.64
N THR A 110 5.40 -5.47 -46.33
CA THR A 110 6.19 -6.03 -47.43
C THR A 110 6.05 -5.08 -48.61
N GLU A 111 7.11 -4.36 -48.96
CA GLU A 111 7.23 -3.76 -50.29
C GLU A 111 8.62 -4.10 -50.85
N GLU A 112 8.61 -5.22 -51.57
CA GLU A 112 9.49 -5.54 -52.68
C GLU A 112 9.45 -4.40 -53.71
N SER A 113 10.58 -3.77 -54.07
CA SER A 113 10.79 -3.14 -55.39
C SER A 113 12.18 -2.54 -55.59
N THR A 114 12.85 -3.11 -56.59
CA THR A 114 13.96 -2.62 -57.44
C THR A 114 15.38 -2.61 -56.88
#